data_AF-A0A5C4LLU2-F1
#
_entry.id   AF-A0A5C4LLU2-F1
#
_cell.length_a   1.000
_cell.length_b   1.000
_cell.length_c   1.000
_cell.angle_alpha   90.00
_cell.angle_beta   90.00
_cell.angle_gamma   90.00
#
_symmetry.space_group_name_H-M   'P 1'
#
loop_
_entity.id
_entity.type
_entity.pdbx_description
1 polymer ?
#
loop_
_entity_poly.entity_id
_entity_poly.type
_entity_poly.pdbx_seq_one_letter_code
_entity_poly.pdbx_strand_id
1 'polypeptide(L)'
;MALYEITVIDAPWQRLETYLSDTQVALELFYNTFLNRWSLTFEVAGTVVLRGRRMVPGTDLLAGYDLGLGRLFLVNWAQDGSEPGRDELPSGQYRLIHDDGL
;
A
#
# COMPACT_ATOMS: atom_id res chain seq x y z
N MET A 1 -11.64 -11.86 10.37
CA MET A 1 -11.62 -10.77 9.38
C MET A 1 -11.56 -9.42 10.08
N ALA A 2 -10.33 -8.98 10.35
CA ALA A 2 -10.04 -7.62 10.80
C ALA A 2 -9.48 -6.81 9.63
N LEU A 3 -9.98 -5.59 9.45
CA LEU A 3 -9.51 -4.65 8.45
C LEU A 3 -8.76 -3.52 9.15
N TYR A 4 -7.54 -3.24 8.69
CA TYR A 4 -6.70 -2.18 9.22
C TYR A 4 -6.44 -1.12 8.15
N GLU A 5 -6.68 0.14 8.48
CA GLU A 5 -6.29 1.26 7.62
C GLU A 5 -4.84 1.65 7.91
N ILE A 6 -4.02 1.69 6.86
CA ILE A 6 -2.66 2.20 6.91
C ILE A 6 -2.69 3.66 6.45
N THR A 7 -2.44 4.57 7.39
CA THR A 7 -2.44 6.01 7.11
C THR A 7 -1.27 6.39 6.20
N VAL A 8 -1.57 7.11 5.12
CA VAL A 8 -0.58 7.72 4.23
C VAL A 8 -0.45 9.21 4.61
N ILE A 9 0.77 9.66 4.88
CA ILE A 9 1.05 11.06 5.23
C ILE A 9 1.30 11.91 3.99
N ASP A 10 1.20 13.24 4.15
CA ASP A 10 1.54 14.21 3.10
C ASP A 10 3.06 14.39 2.96
N ALA A 11 3.73 13.30 2.53
CA ALA A 11 5.15 13.30 2.20
C ALA A 11 5.36 12.50 0.90
N PRO A 12 6.14 13.01 -0.07
CA PRO A 12 6.37 12.32 -1.34
C PRO A 12 7.17 11.03 -1.18
N TRP A 13 7.88 10.86 -0.07
CA TRP A 13 8.53 9.62 0.32
C TRP A 13 8.23 9.37 1.79
N GLN A 14 7.78 8.16 2.11
CA GLN A 14 7.46 7.75 3.47
C GLN A 14 7.70 6.26 3.65
N ARG A 15 8.09 5.90 4.87
CA ARG A 15 8.32 4.52 5.28
C ARG A 15 7.59 4.26 6.58
N LEU A 16 6.84 3.17 6.62
CA LEU A 16 6.15 2.66 7.79
C LEU A 16 6.71 1.28 8.13
N GLU A 17 7.11 1.09 9.38
CA GLU A 17 7.48 -0.21 9.93
C GLU A 17 6.39 -0.64 10.92
N THR A 18 5.87 -1.85 10.74
CA THR A 18 4.73 -2.35 11.52
C THR A 18 4.74 -3.88 11.55
N TYR A 19 3.73 -4.47 12.19
CA TYR A 19 3.47 -5.89 12.19
C TYR A 19 2.15 -6.18 11.47
N LEU A 20 2.18 -7.12 10.52
CA LEU A 20 0.99 -7.68 9.88
C LEU A 20 0.97 -9.18 10.17
N SER A 21 -0.10 -9.69 10.77
CA SER A 21 -0.24 -11.10 11.15
C SER A 21 1.00 -11.62 11.91
N ASP A 22 1.41 -10.91 12.96
CA ASP A 22 2.60 -11.15 13.80
C ASP A 22 3.96 -11.12 13.07
N THR A 23 3.98 -10.75 11.80
CA THR A 23 5.21 -10.65 11.00
C THR A 23 5.63 -9.20 10.86
N GLN A 24 6.89 -8.91 11.20
CA GLN A 24 7.46 -7.58 10.99
C GLN A 24 7.55 -7.27 9.49
N VAL A 25 7.00 -6.14 9.08
CA VAL A 25 7.04 -5.65 7.71
C VAL A 25 7.48 -4.19 7.65
N ALA A 26 7.97 -3.78 6.49
CA ALA A 26 8.11 -2.37 6.17
C ALA A 26 7.46 -2.05 4.82
N LEU A 27 6.71 -0.96 4.78
CA LEU A 27 6.08 -0.40 3.60
C LEU A 27 6.75 0.92 3.29
N GLU A 28 7.37 1.02 2.13
CA GLU A 28 7.90 2.28 1.61
C GLU A 28 7.02 2.75 0.45
N LEU A 29 6.44 3.93 0.60
CA LEU A 29 5.66 4.61 -0.43
C LEU A 29 6.44 5.79 -0.98
N PHE A 30 6.49 5.89 -2.30
CA PHE A 30 7.17 6.97 -3.00
C PHE A 30 6.33 7.48 -4.18
N TYR A 31 6.15 8.79 -4.25
CA TYR A 31 5.55 9.45 -5.41
C TYR A 31 6.62 9.80 -6.43
N ASN A 32 6.53 9.20 -7.61
CA ASN A 32 7.40 9.50 -8.73
C ASN A 32 6.78 10.63 -9.56
N THR A 33 7.40 11.81 -9.56
CA THR A 33 6.91 12.99 -10.30
C THR A 33 7.02 12.82 -11.81
N PHE A 34 8.05 12.13 -12.31
CA PHE A 34 8.24 11.88 -13.74
C PHE A 34 7.18 10.92 -14.30
N LEU A 35 6.84 9.88 -13.54
CA LEU A 35 5.82 8.89 -13.91
C LEU A 35 4.41 9.25 -13.44
N ASN A 36 4.27 10.34 -12.68
CA ASN A 36 3.03 10.81 -12.07
C ASN A 36 2.25 9.71 -11.34
N ARG A 37 2.94 8.96 -10.46
CA ARG A 37 2.32 7.82 -9.75
C ARG A 37 2.98 7.49 -8.42
N TRP A 38 2.20 6.89 -7.52
CA TRP A 38 2.70 6.24 -6.32
C TRP A 38 3.24 4.83 -6.58
N SER A 39 4.35 4.51 -5.90
CA SER A 39 5.00 3.20 -5.91
C SER A 39 5.15 2.67 -4.49
N LEU A 40 5.00 1.36 -4.32
CA LEU A 40 5.18 0.63 -3.08
C LEU A 40 6.39 -0.31 -3.18
N THR A 41 7.26 -0.25 -2.18
CA THR A 41 8.24 -1.28 -1.85
C THR A 41 7.80 -1.94 -0.55
N PHE A 42 7.82 -3.27 -0.51
CA PHE A 42 7.38 -4.07 0.63
C PHE A 42 8.51 -4.97 1.09
N GLU A 43 8.77 -4.96 2.39
CA GLU A 43 9.76 -5.77 3.07
C GLU A 43 9.09 -6.67 4.10
N VAL A 44 9.57 -7.90 4.21
CA VAL A 44 9.13 -8.89 5.20
C VAL A 44 10.37 -9.37 5.95
N ALA A 45 10.37 -9.23 7.27
CA ALA A 45 11.50 -9.60 8.13
C ALA A 45 12.86 -9.04 7.61
N GLY A 46 12.87 -7.78 7.17
CA GLY A 46 14.04 -7.09 6.63
C GLY A 46 14.46 -7.48 5.21
N THR A 47 13.71 -8.36 4.53
CA THR A 47 13.95 -8.74 3.14
C THR A 47 12.97 -8.05 2.21
N VAL A 48 13.46 -7.32 1.20
CA VAL A 48 12.61 -6.73 0.15
C VAL A 48 12.00 -7.85 -0.69
N VAL A 49 10.68 -8.02 -0.60
CA VAL A 49 9.92 -9.01 -1.38
C VAL A 49 9.27 -8.40 -2.62
N LEU A 50 8.97 -7.10 -2.56
CA LEU A 50 8.32 -6.34 -3.61
C LEU A 50 8.98 -4.98 -3.73
N ARG A 51 9.27 -4.51 -4.95
CA ARG A 51 9.88 -3.20 -5.16
C ARG A 51 9.19 -2.43 -6.28
N GLY A 52 8.87 -1.17 -6.04
CA GLY A 52 8.34 -0.26 -7.05
C GLY A 52 6.98 -0.67 -7.62
N ARG A 53 6.17 -1.43 -6.88
CA ARG A 53 4.83 -1.85 -7.29
C ARG A 53 3.95 -0.63 -7.47
N ARG A 54 3.29 -0.52 -8.62
CA ARG A 54 2.31 0.55 -8.88
C ARG A 54 1.12 0.40 -7.94
N MET A 55 0.68 1.50 -7.35
CA MET A 55 -0.49 1.57 -6.49
C MET A 55 -1.77 1.65 -7.33
N VAL A 56 -2.38 0.50 -7.65
CA VAL A 56 -3.60 0.41 -8.49
C VAL A 56 -4.81 0.11 -7.60
N PRO A 57 -5.86 0.95 -7.61
CA PRO A 57 -7.06 0.70 -6.81
C PRO A 57 -7.78 -0.60 -7.17
N GLY A 58 -8.41 -1.21 -6.18
CA GLY A 58 -9.21 -2.43 -6.35
C GLY A 58 -8.41 -3.70 -6.65
N THR A 59 -7.08 -3.63 -6.59
CA THR A 59 -6.20 -4.79 -6.79
C THR A 59 -5.52 -5.18 -5.48
N ASP A 60 -5.30 -6.48 -5.29
CA ASP A 60 -4.43 -6.97 -4.22
C ASP A 60 -2.98 -6.72 -4.62
N LEU A 61 -2.33 -5.84 -3.86
CA LEU A 61 -0.95 -5.42 -4.08
C LEU A 61 0.06 -6.50 -3.72
N LEU A 62 -0.33 -7.49 -2.90
CA LEU A 62 0.50 -8.62 -2.48
C LEU A 62 0.17 -9.92 -3.21
N ALA A 63 -0.86 -9.92 -4.07
CA ALA A 63 -1.25 -11.11 -4.82
C ALA A 63 -0.07 -11.65 -5.66
N GLY A 64 0.08 -12.98 -5.64
CA GLY A 64 1.11 -13.71 -6.38
C GLY A 64 2.43 -13.89 -5.65
N TYR A 65 2.60 -13.30 -4.44
CA TYR A 65 3.81 -13.47 -3.63
C TYR A 65 3.67 -14.51 -2.51
N ASP A 66 2.46 -15.01 -2.26
CA ASP A 66 2.13 -16.07 -1.28
C ASP A 66 2.82 -15.88 0.09
N LEU A 67 2.74 -14.65 0.62
CA LEU A 67 3.47 -14.25 1.82
C LEU A 67 2.82 -14.71 3.12
N GLY A 68 1.58 -15.21 3.08
CA GLY A 68 0.80 -15.55 4.28
C GLY A 68 0.39 -14.33 5.13
N LEU A 69 0.51 -13.11 4.61
CA LEU A 69 0.26 -11.85 5.32
C LEU A 69 -1.13 -11.26 5.08
N GLY A 70 -2.08 -12.06 4.56
CA GLY A 70 -3.36 -11.55 4.10
C GLY A 70 -3.24 -10.75 2.80
N ARG A 71 -4.06 -9.72 2.66
CA ARG A 71 -4.18 -8.93 1.43
C ARG A 71 -4.01 -7.45 1.70
N LEU A 72 -3.47 -6.72 0.71
CA LEU A 72 -3.27 -5.28 0.79
C LEU A 72 -3.92 -4.60 -0.40
N PHE A 73 -4.86 -3.70 -0.16
CA PHE A 73 -5.65 -3.07 -1.21
C PHE A 73 -5.58 -1.56 -1.12
N LEU A 74 -5.53 -0.92 -2.28
CA LEU A 74 -5.86 0.50 -2.38
C LEU A 74 -7.34 0.65 -2.71
N VAL A 75 -8.10 1.30 -1.84
CA VAL A 75 -9.52 1.56 -2.01
C VAL A 75 -9.71 2.99 -2.49
N ASN A 76 -10.43 3.16 -3.60
CA ASN A 76 -10.88 4.46 -4.09
C ASN A 76 -12.34 4.65 -3.69
N TRP A 77 -12.60 5.61 -2.79
CA TRP A 77 -13.96 5.89 -2.32
C TRP A 77 -14.82 6.64 -3.33
N ALA A 78 -14.20 7.35 -4.27
CA ALA A 78 -14.90 8.03 -5.36
C ALA A 78 -15.38 7.07 -6.47
N GLN A 79 -14.90 5.81 -6.46
CA GLN A 79 -15.27 4.76 -7.43
C GLN A 79 -15.05 5.12 -8.91
N ASP A 80 -14.22 6.12 -9.22
CA ASP A 80 -13.94 6.53 -10.59
C ASP A 80 -12.91 5.65 -11.31
N GLY A 81 -12.33 4.68 -10.60
CA GLY A 81 -11.33 3.73 -11.12
C GLY A 81 -10.00 4.40 -11.50
N SER A 82 -9.84 5.70 -11.24
CA SER A 82 -8.62 6.44 -11.51
C SER A 82 -7.55 6.11 -10.48
N GLU A 83 -6.30 6.38 -10.82
CA GLU A 83 -5.16 6.18 -9.91
C GLU A 83 -4.90 7.46 -9.12
N PRO A 84 -4.42 7.35 -7.86
CA PRO A 84 -4.11 8.53 -7.08
C PRO A 84 -2.94 9.31 -7.69
N GLY A 85 -3.14 10.61 -7.87
CA GLY A 85 -2.05 11.56 -8.00
C GLY A 85 -1.39 11.83 -6.65
N ARG A 86 -0.56 12.88 -6.60
CA ARG A 86 0.24 13.19 -5.41
C ARG A 86 -0.62 13.55 -4.19
N ASP A 87 -1.74 14.23 -4.39
CA ASP A 87 -2.48 14.86 -3.29
C ASP A 87 -3.70 14.03 -2.88
N GLU A 88 -4.17 13.16 -3.76
CA GLU A 88 -5.37 12.35 -3.56
C GLU A 88 -5.14 11.19 -2.57
N LEU A 89 -3.92 10.63 -2.53
CA LEU A 89 -3.60 9.55 -1.58
C LEU A 89 -3.48 10.07 -0.13
N PRO A 90 -2.69 11.13 0.18
CA PRO A 90 -2.59 11.64 1.54
C PRO A 90 -3.86 12.33 2.06
N SER A 91 -4.71 12.84 1.16
CA SER A 91 -5.99 13.46 1.56
C SER A 91 -7.06 12.45 1.98
N GLY A 92 -6.83 11.15 1.78
CA GLY A 92 -7.75 10.08 2.17
C GLY A 92 -8.88 9.81 1.16
N GLN A 93 -8.83 10.40 -0.03
CA GLN A 93 -9.70 9.99 -1.15
C GLN A 93 -9.43 8.53 -1.54
N TYR A 94 -8.16 8.14 -1.44
CA TYR A 94 -7.70 6.77 -1.53
C TYR A 94 -7.22 6.30 -0.16
N ARG A 95 -7.51 5.05 0.19
CA ARG A 95 -7.09 4.46 1.47
C ARG A 95 -6.39 3.14 1.25
N LEU A 96 -5.26 2.95 1.95
CA LEU A 96 -4.53 1.69 1.97
C LEU A 96 -5.11 0.82 3.08
N ILE A 97 -5.69 -0.31 2.70
CA ILE A 97 -6.37 -1.23 3.62
C ILE A 97 -5.65 -2.56 3.62
N HIS A 98 -5.34 -3.06 4.81
CA HIS A 98 -4.88 -4.42 5.04
C HIS A 98 -6.04 -5.27 5.55
N ASP A 99 -6.18 -6.47 4.99
CA ASP A 99 -7.14 -7.50 5.37
C ASP A 99 -6.39 -8.75 5.83
N ASP A 100 -6.57 -9.14 7.09
CA ASP A 100 -5.90 -10.30 7.68
C ASP A 100 -6.34 -11.63 7.07
N GLY A 101 -7.52 -11.68 6.45
CA GLY A 101 -8.05 -12.87 5.78
C GLY A 101 -8.33 -14.07 6.71
N LEU A 102 -8.36 -13.87 8.04
CA LEU A 102 -8.68 -14.90 9.03
C LEU A 102 -10.18 -15.17 9.15
#